data_AF-A0A2T1KCL4-F1
#
_entry.id   AF-A0A2T1KCL4-F1
#
_cell.length_a   1.000
_cell.length_b   1.000
_cell.length_c   1.000
_cell.angle_alpha   90.00
_cell.angle_beta   90.00
_cell.angle_gamma   90.00
#
_symmetry.space_group_name_H-M   'P 1'
#
loop_
_entity.id
_entity.type
_entity.pdbx_description
1 polymer ?
#
loop_
_entity_poly.entity_id
_entity_poly.type
_entity_poly.pdbx_seq_one_letter_code
_entity_poly.pdbx_strand_id
1 'polypeptide(L)'
;MARSELTHPSKPINGQSLLSFKAVLESYLGGGEIRDLDLAMLMNVPLNRLSQLKRAKSTIETVGRGIVADETLDLVDGEDDVVAELPGVRPNQAILVRLLLKHPDWVPIPLRPSHPEVFSLLQPFMPGSGGSDEGRAPNKAGFAPLFGRSYISSYKMLAEGADGAQGAGLPVTRLQLLVVTKYAQAFAGVLQTLVGKQSQVPAEVHRALANTTGWALLRERDSLTDWMNDDQLFEFETAVNRRFREWFDQHYLQVLEDEAASRDVSPELAIEKGKWTNTAAVSDQKMAAYSRATRPILGRNDSPFSLFRESFGLTSAESYWVLGIQIKAFYRFRQRADQRIDAPTSILLRYLFRYPEDIGLFMPAPASGRDIYEAIQQEGPDFKLSQLAPLFGASRVMSYEFAEPGAACPFFARRLATIFWQQKQKGEPAYRVLRECVEEEVIARGLDLNQFWRDGRWHR
;
A
#
# COMPACT_ATOMS: atom_id res chain seq x y z
N MET A 1 -14.98 29.35 1.67
CA MET A 1 -13.51 29.43 1.83
C MET A 1 -12.91 29.74 0.47
N ALA A 2 -11.93 30.64 0.38
CA ALA A 2 -11.26 30.95 -0.89
C ALA A 2 -10.51 29.70 -1.40
N ARG A 3 -10.69 29.34 -2.67
CA ARG A 3 -9.99 28.21 -3.30
C ARG A 3 -8.50 28.56 -3.40
N SER A 4 -7.65 27.82 -2.71
CA SER A 4 -6.19 27.96 -2.81
C SER A 4 -5.69 27.28 -4.09
N GLU A 5 -4.79 27.91 -4.83
CA GLU A 5 -4.10 27.28 -5.97
C GLU A 5 -3.34 26.00 -5.59
N LEU A 6 -3.00 25.83 -4.30
CA LEU A 6 -2.36 24.62 -3.80
C LEU A 6 -3.28 23.39 -3.84
N THR A 7 -4.56 23.57 -3.49
CA THR A 7 -5.55 22.48 -3.39
C THR A 7 -6.52 22.45 -4.58
N HIS A 8 -6.67 23.57 -5.29
CA HIS A 8 -7.50 23.74 -6.49
C HIS A 8 -6.70 24.39 -7.63
N PRO A 9 -5.74 23.68 -8.24
CA PRO A 9 -4.89 24.24 -9.27
C PRO A 9 -5.71 24.62 -10.52
N SER A 10 -5.60 25.86 -10.99
CA SER A 10 -6.32 26.34 -12.18
C SER A 10 -5.74 25.85 -13.51
N LYS A 11 -4.46 25.46 -13.50
CA LYS A 11 -3.73 24.94 -14.68
C LYS A 11 -3.81 23.41 -14.78
N PRO A 12 -3.58 22.81 -15.97
CA PRO A 12 -3.47 21.36 -16.11
C PRO A 12 -2.46 20.77 -15.15
N ILE A 13 -2.77 19.63 -14.54
CA ILE A 13 -1.80 18.96 -13.66
C ILE A 13 -0.56 18.58 -14.47
N ASN A 14 0.60 18.87 -13.89
CA ASN A 14 1.91 18.56 -14.44
C ASN A 14 2.86 18.07 -13.34
N GLY A 15 4.13 17.87 -13.68
CA GLY A 15 5.16 17.40 -12.75
C GLY A 15 5.37 18.33 -11.54
N GLN A 16 5.21 19.64 -11.70
CA GLN A 16 5.30 20.59 -10.58
C GLN A 16 4.16 20.38 -9.59
N SER A 17 2.95 20.08 -10.08
CA SER A 17 1.80 19.74 -9.23
C SER A 17 2.07 18.50 -8.36
N LEU A 18 2.91 17.55 -8.81
CA LEU A 18 3.29 16.37 -8.01
C LEU A 18 4.15 16.74 -6.80
N LEU A 19 4.93 17.81 -6.86
CA LEU A 19 5.71 18.29 -5.71
C LEU A 19 4.78 18.90 -4.66
N SER A 20 3.83 19.72 -5.08
CA SER A 20 2.76 20.25 -4.21
C SER A 20 1.93 19.12 -3.60
N PHE A 21 1.55 18.15 -4.41
CA PHE A 21 0.81 16.96 -3.97
C PHE A 21 1.57 16.18 -2.90
N LYS A 22 2.88 15.96 -3.09
CA LYS A 22 3.72 15.32 -2.07
C LYS A 22 3.67 16.08 -0.75
N ALA A 23 3.86 17.40 -0.78
CA ALA A 23 3.88 18.23 0.42
C ALA A 23 2.52 18.21 1.17
N VAL A 24 1.41 18.25 0.44
CA VAL A 24 0.06 18.14 1.03
C VAL A 24 -0.13 16.79 1.71
N LEU A 25 0.27 15.69 1.07
CA LEU A 25 0.18 14.36 1.67
C LEU A 25 1.11 14.20 2.89
N GLU A 26 2.33 14.75 2.85
CA GLU A 26 3.26 14.75 4.00
C GLU A 26 2.68 15.52 5.19
N SER A 27 2.02 16.65 4.93
CA SER A 27 1.33 17.43 5.96
C SER A 27 0.13 16.70 6.54
N TYR A 28 -0.62 15.94 5.72
CA TYR A 28 -1.82 15.25 6.16
C TYR A 28 -1.52 13.97 6.97
N LEU A 29 -0.63 13.11 6.47
CA LEU A 29 -0.27 11.87 7.16
C LEU A 29 0.61 12.10 8.40
N GLY A 30 1.23 13.28 8.49
CA GLY A 30 2.18 13.64 9.55
C GLY A 30 3.57 13.01 9.32
N GLY A 31 4.63 13.77 9.60
CA GLY A 31 5.98 13.21 9.77
C GLY A 31 6.84 12.95 8.51
N GLY A 32 6.64 13.66 7.39
CA GLY A 32 7.54 13.55 6.23
C GLY A 32 7.58 12.14 5.60
N GLU A 33 6.52 11.36 5.80
CA GLU A 33 6.49 9.92 5.55
C GLU A 33 6.26 9.52 4.08
N ILE A 34 5.92 10.46 3.20
CA ILE A 34 5.66 10.13 1.79
C ILE A 34 6.97 9.87 1.07
N ARG A 35 7.22 8.60 0.78
CA ARG A 35 8.40 8.17 0.04
C ARG A 35 8.11 8.19 -1.46
N ASP A 36 9.17 8.25 -2.25
CA ASP A 36 9.05 8.12 -3.71
C ASP A 36 8.41 6.79 -4.12
N LEU A 37 8.56 5.73 -3.32
CA LEU A 37 7.85 4.46 -3.53
C LEU A 37 6.33 4.61 -3.39
N ASP A 38 5.87 5.46 -2.47
CA ASP A 38 4.44 5.73 -2.25
C ASP A 38 3.85 6.50 -3.42
N LEU A 39 4.55 7.56 -3.87
CA LEU A 39 4.15 8.31 -5.05
C LEU A 39 4.15 7.44 -6.31
N ALA A 40 5.18 6.59 -6.50
CA ALA A 40 5.23 5.67 -7.63
C ALA A 40 4.04 4.70 -7.65
N MET A 41 3.64 4.18 -6.49
CA MET A 41 2.45 3.33 -6.34
C MET A 41 1.16 4.10 -6.67
N LEU A 42 0.98 5.30 -6.10
CA LEU A 42 -0.20 6.13 -6.35
C LEU A 42 -0.33 6.50 -7.83
N MET A 43 0.77 6.92 -8.46
CA MET A 43 0.76 7.32 -9.88
C MET A 43 0.78 6.11 -10.84
N ASN A 44 0.86 4.89 -10.29
CA ASN A 44 1.05 3.62 -10.99
C ASN A 44 2.16 3.68 -12.05
N VAL A 45 3.34 4.18 -11.66
CA VAL A 45 4.53 4.26 -12.51
C VAL A 45 5.70 3.51 -11.87
N PRO A 46 6.62 2.94 -12.68
CA PRO A 46 7.88 2.44 -12.17
C PRO A 46 8.66 3.53 -11.43
N LEU A 47 9.32 3.18 -10.31
CA LEU A 47 10.05 4.12 -9.46
C LEU A 47 11.13 4.90 -10.23
N ASN A 48 11.80 4.27 -11.19
CA ASN A 48 12.81 4.91 -12.05
C ASN A 48 12.22 5.95 -13.02
N ARG A 49 10.91 5.91 -13.30
CA ARG A 49 10.20 6.90 -14.13
C ARG A 49 9.59 8.04 -13.32
N LEU A 50 9.58 7.97 -11.99
CA LEU A 50 8.99 9.00 -11.15
C LEU A 50 9.72 10.35 -11.27
N SER A 51 11.05 10.34 -11.39
CA SER A 51 11.85 11.57 -11.59
C SER A 51 11.51 12.27 -12.89
N GLN A 52 11.30 11.51 -13.97
CA GLN A 52 10.82 12.03 -15.25
C GLN A 52 9.39 12.59 -15.12
N LEU A 53 8.50 11.88 -14.43
CA LEU A 53 7.13 12.32 -14.20
C LEU A 53 7.07 13.63 -13.38
N LYS A 54 7.95 13.81 -12.38
CA LYS A 54 8.07 15.06 -11.59
C LYS A 54 8.50 16.27 -12.44
N ARG A 55 9.06 16.06 -13.63
CA ARG A 55 9.45 17.11 -14.59
C ARG A 55 8.52 17.17 -15.81
N ALA A 56 7.57 16.25 -15.92
CA ALA A 56 6.71 16.09 -17.07
C ALA A 56 5.73 17.26 -17.21
N LYS A 57 5.42 17.63 -18.46
CA LYS A 57 4.30 18.52 -18.77
C LYS A 57 2.97 17.76 -18.71
N SER A 58 1.85 18.45 -18.81
CA SER A 58 0.57 17.78 -19.05
C SER A 58 0.56 17.15 -20.45
N THR A 59 -0.09 16.00 -20.59
CA THR A 59 -0.21 15.31 -21.90
C THR A 59 -0.87 16.16 -22.99
N ILE A 60 -1.64 17.20 -22.65
CA ILE A 60 -2.18 18.14 -23.63
C ILE A 60 -1.09 18.93 -24.38
N GLU A 61 0.11 19.04 -23.80
CA GLU A 61 1.25 19.78 -24.36
C GLU A 61 2.28 18.87 -25.04
N THR A 62 2.18 17.55 -24.86
CA THR A 62 3.18 16.56 -25.31
C THR A 62 2.67 15.58 -26.35
N VAL A 63 1.37 15.29 -26.40
CA VAL A 63 0.81 14.35 -27.40
C VAL A 63 1.00 14.90 -28.82
N GLY A 64 1.54 14.06 -29.70
CA GLY A 64 1.87 14.43 -31.08
C GLY A 64 3.20 15.19 -31.25
N ARG A 65 4.02 15.31 -30.20
CA ARG A 65 5.35 15.92 -30.25
C ARG A 65 6.44 14.89 -29.89
N GLY A 66 7.33 14.62 -30.83
CA GLY A 66 8.48 13.74 -30.63
C GLY A 66 9.63 14.42 -29.87
N ILE A 67 10.50 13.61 -29.28
CA ILE A 67 11.80 14.08 -28.78
C ILE A 67 12.65 14.47 -30.00
N VAL A 68 13.02 15.74 -30.11
CA VAL A 68 14.10 16.17 -31.01
C VAL A 68 15.40 15.83 -30.30
N ALA A 69 16.30 15.08 -30.96
CA ALA A 69 17.47 14.43 -30.39
C ALA A 69 18.56 15.36 -29.78
N ASP A 70 18.27 16.64 -29.54
CA ASP A 70 19.29 17.64 -29.20
C ASP A 70 19.19 18.18 -27.75
N GLU A 71 18.19 17.75 -26.96
CA GLU A 71 18.04 18.18 -25.56
C GLU A 71 18.10 17.00 -24.56
N THR A 72 19.33 16.54 -24.32
CA THR A 72 19.87 15.94 -23.08
C THR A 72 19.54 14.49 -22.63
N LEU A 73 20.66 13.79 -22.36
CA LEU A 73 20.96 12.78 -21.32
C LEU A 73 20.73 11.28 -21.61
N ASP A 74 21.85 10.60 -21.89
CA ASP A 74 22.22 9.22 -21.50
C ASP A 74 21.05 8.20 -21.40
N LEU A 75 20.33 8.01 -22.50
CA LEU A 75 19.51 6.82 -22.66
C LEU A 75 20.38 5.70 -23.23
N VAL A 76 20.62 4.71 -22.37
CA VAL A 76 21.33 3.47 -22.64
C VAL A 76 20.80 2.81 -23.92
N ASP A 77 21.75 2.41 -24.78
CA ASP A 77 21.55 1.68 -26.04
C ASP A 77 20.45 0.62 -25.96
N GLY A 78 19.47 0.76 -26.86
CA GLY A 78 18.47 -0.24 -27.18
C GLY A 78 17.82 0.19 -28.49
N GLU A 79 18.24 -0.46 -29.58
CA GLU A 79 17.66 -0.32 -30.92
C GLU A 79 16.15 -0.55 -30.88
N ASP A 80 15.38 0.52 -31.05
CA ASP A 80 14.09 0.54 -31.75
C ASP A 80 13.71 2.01 -31.98
N ASP A 81 13.55 2.36 -33.26
CA ASP A 81 13.27 3.70 -33.80
C ASP A 81 11.81 4.12 -33.52
N VAL A 82 11.38 4.01 -32.26
CA VAL A 82 10.11 4.55 -31.77
C VAL A 82 10.42 5.93 -31.21
N VAL A 83 9.95 6.97 -31.90
CA VAL A 83 9.94 8.34 -31.37
C VAL A 83 9.34 8.29 -29.96
N ALA A 84 10.18 8.28 -28.94
CA ALA A 84 9.71 8.17 -27.57
C ALA A 84 8.92 9.44 -27.27
N GLU A 85 7.61 9.31 -27.04
CA GLU A 85 6.76 10.44 -26.66
C GLU A 85 7.36 11.13 -25.44
N LEU A 86 7.39 12.47 -25.45
CA LEU A 86 7.81 13.25 -24.30
C LEU A 86 7.02 12.82 -23.06
N PRO A 87 7.70 12.57 -21.91
CA PRO A 87 7.01 12.14 -20.70
C PRO A 87 5.96 13.18 -20.31
N GLY A 88 4.71 12.73 -20.21
CA GLY A 88 3.56 13.57 -19.92
C GLY A 88 2.71 12.99 -18.78
N VAL A 89 2.15 13.88 -17.94
CA VAL A 89 1.16 13.48 -16.94
C VAL A 89 -0.15 13.13 -17.64
N ARG A 90 -0.55 11.86 -17.51
CA ARG A 90 -1.74 11.31 -18.15
C ARG A 90 -3.03 11.81 -17.46
N PRO A 91 -4.19 11.80 -18.13
CA PRO A 91 -5.42 12.30 -17.51
C PRO A 91 -5.82 11.56 -16.23
N ASN A 92 -5.69 10.23 -16.19
CA ASN A 92 -5.96 9.43 -14.99
C ASN A 92 -5.09 9.85 -13.79
N GLN A 93 -3.81 10.16 -14.06
CA GLN A 93 -2.86 10.67 -13.07
C GLN A 93 -3.23 12.09 -12.61
N ALA A 94 -3.63 12.95 -13.55
CA ALA A 94 -4.08 14.31 -13.27
C ALA A 94 -5.32 14.34 -12.38
N ILE A 95 -6.33 13.53 -12.71
CA ILE A 95 -7.56 13.41 -11.92
C ILE A 95 -7.24 12.93 -10.50
N LEU A 96 -6.38 11.92 -10.36
CA LEU A 96 -5.94 11.42 -9.05
C LEU A 96 -5.27 12.51 -8.21
N VAL A 97 -4.38 13.29 -8.80
CA VAL A 97 -3.69 14.39 -8.11
C VAL A 97 -4.69 15.46 -7.68
N ARG A 98 -5.62 15.88 -8.54
CA ARG A 98 -6.68 16.84 -8.16
C ARG A 98 -7.53 16.30 -7.02
N LEU A 99 -7.96 15.05 -7.13
CA LEU A 99 -8.79 14.39 -6.12
C LEU A 99 -8.11 14.44 -4.74
N LEU A 100 -6.85 14.03 -4.68
CA LEU A 100 -6.13 13.92 -3.41
C LEU A 100 -5.53 15.25 -2.91
N LEU A 101 -5.44 16.28 -3.75
CA LEU A 101 -5.16 17.65 -3.31
C LEU A 101 -6.38 18.27 -2.60
N LYS A 102 -7.60 17.92 -3.04
CA LYS A 102 -8.85 18.36 -2.40
C LYS A 102 -9.21 17.53 -1.17
N HIS A 103 -9.04 16.21 -1.28
CA HIS A 103 -9.39 15.21 -0.28
C HIS A 103 -8.16 14.36 0.06
N PRO A 104 -7.16 14.93 0.78
CA PRO A 104 -5.98 14.17 1.18
C PRO A 104 -6.32 13.00 2.10
N ASP A 105 -7.45 13.07 2.81
CA ASP A 105 -8.04 12.01 3.63
C ASP A 105 -8.50 10.77 2.83
N TRP A 106 -8.62 10.90 1.51
CA TRP A 106 -8.98 9.77 0.64
C TRP A 106 -7.75 9.01 0.11
N VAL A 107 -6.54 9.38 0.54
CA VAL A 107 -5.32 8.72 0.09
C VAL A 107 -5.29 7.24 0.53
N PRO A 108 -5.10 6.29 -0.39
CA PRO A 108 -5.05 4.87 -0.06
C PRO A 108 -3.66 4.46 0.45
N ILE A 109 -3.02 5.29 1.28
CA ILE A 109 -1.75 4.99 1.94
C ILE A 109 -2.04 4.84 3.44
N PRO A 110 -1.74 3.69 4.05
CA PRO A 110 -1.96 3.49 5.47
C PRO A 110 -0.99 4.36 6.28
N LEU A 111 -1.50 4.93 7.37
CA LEU A 111 -0.68 5.55 8.41
C LEU A 111 0.28 4.51 8.98
N ARG A 112 1.53 4.93 9.24
CA ARG A 112 2.58 4.03 9.73
C ARG A 112 2.85 4.30 11.20
N PRO A 113 2.91 3.26 12.03
CA PRO A 113 3.47 3.39 13.36
C PRO A 113 4.98 3.56 13.27
N SER A 114 5.50 4.34 14.22
CA SER A 114 6.91 4.34 14.57
C SER A 114 7.33 2.98 15.14
N HIS A 115 8.61 2.66 15.06
CA HIS A 115 9.12 1.41 15.63
C HIS A 115 8.86 1.26 17.15
N PRO A 116 8.98 2.32 17.99
CA PRO A 116 8.59 2.26 19.40
C PRO A 116 7.11 1.93 19.60
N GLU A 117 6.20 2.50 18.80
CA GLU A 117 4.76 2.19 18.89
C GLU A 117 4.47 0.72 18.57
N VAL A 118 5.10 0.17 17.52
CA VAL A 118 4.97 -1.26 17.21
C VAL A 118 5.55 -2.13 18.33
N PHE A 119 6.66 -1.71 18.94
CA PHE A 119 7.25 -2.45 20.05
C PHE A 119 6.33 -2.47 21.27
N SER A 120 5.76 -1.32 21.68
CA SER A 120 4.81 -1.25 22.78
C SER A 120 3.59 -2.15 22.56
N LEU A 121 3.11 -2.23 21.32
CA LEU A 121 2.02 -3.12 20.92
C LEU A 121 2.41 -4.61 21.03
N LEU A 122 3.62 -4.97 20.60
CA LEU A 122 4.05 -6.36 20.48
C LEU A 122 4.70 -6.94 21.72
N GLN A 123 5.25 -6.11 22.59
CA GLN A 123 5.99 -6.52 23.78
C GLN A 123 5.29 -7.64 24.58
N PRO A 124 3.97 -7.61 24.83
CA PRO A 124 3.29 -8.69 25.56
C PRO A 124 3.38 -10.06 24.86
N PHE A 125 3.51 -10.09 23.53
CA PHE A 125 3.46 -11.28 22.69
C PHE A 125 4.83 -11.82 22.31
N MET A 126 5.90 -11.07 22.54
CA MET A 126 7.25 -11.47 22.16
C MET A 126 7.71 -12.74 22.91
N PRO A 127 8.42 -13.66 22.24
CA PRO A 127 8.97 -14.85 22.91
C PRO A 127 9.81 -14.47 24.14
N GLY A 128 9.56 -15.14 25.27
CA GLY A 128 10.24 -14.86 26.55
C GLY A 128 9.63 -13.74 27.40
N SER A 129 8.52 -13.12 26.98
CA SER A 129 7.78 -12.14 27.80
C SER A 129 6.97 -12.76 28.95
N GLY A 130 6.78 -14.08 28.97
CA GLY A 130 5.94 -14.83 29.92
C GLY A 130 6.65 -15.42 31.13
N GLY A 131 7.86 -14.98 31.46
CA GLY A 131 8.57 -15.39 32.67
C GLY A 131 8.12 -14.59 33.90
N SER A 132 7.84 -15.29 34.99
CA SER A 132 7.35 -14.84 36.31
C SER A 132 8.26 -13.85 37.09
N ASP A 133 8.88 -12.89 36.42
CA ASP A 133 9.62 -11.80 37.03
C ASP A 133 8.89 -10.47 36.76
N GLU A 134 7.85 -10.20 37.56
CA GLU A 134 7.25 -8.87 37.67
C GLU A 134 8.34 -7.85 38.05
N GLY A 135 8.90 -7.15 37.06
CA GLY A 135 9.92 -6.13 37.27
C GLY A 135 11.10 -6.15 36.29
N ARG A 136 11.23 -7.18 35.44
CA ARG A 136 12.30 -7.18 34.42
C ARG A 136 11.86 -6.37 33.20
N ALA A 137 12.60 -5.31 32.89
CA ALA A 137 12.35 -4.48 31.71
C ALA A 137 12.25 -5.38 30.46
N PRO A 138 11.28 -5.10 29.56
CA PRO A 138 11.05 -5.93 28.39
C PRO A 138 12.30 -6.06 27.54
N ASN A 139 12.57 -7.27 27.07
CA ASN A 139 13.76 -7.57 26.28
C ASN A 139 13.66 -6.94 24.88
N LYS A 140 14.06 -5.66 24.78
CA LYS A 140 14.13 -4.89 23.53
C LYS A 140 14.91 -5.64 22.44
N ALA A 141 15.91 -6.45 22.80
CA ALA A 141 16.74 -7.16 21.84
C ALA A 141 15.94 -8.11 20.93
N GLY A 142 14.83 -8.67 21.41
CA GLY A 142 13.99 -9.59 20.64
C GLY A 142 13.14 -8.95 19.54
N PHE A 143 13.07 -7.62 19.46
CA PHE A 143 12.12 -6.94 18.57
C PHE A 143 12.47 -7.06 17.09
N ALA A 144 13.67 -6.65 16.68
CA ALA A 144 14.10 -6.68 15.29
C ALA A 144 14.19 -8.10 14.68
N PRO A 145 14.58 -9.15 15.44
CA PRO A 145 14.49 -10.54 14.99
C PRO A 145 13.14 -10.97 14.43
N LEU A 146 12.03 -10.49 15.00
CA LEU A 146 10.67 -10.77 14.49
C LEU A 146 10.42 -10.25 13.07
N PHE A 147 11.31 -9.40 12.55
CA PHE A 147 11.20 -8.79 11.23
C PHE A 147 12.40 -9.10 10.33
N GLY A 148 13.11 -10.21 10.57
CA GLY A 148 14.22 -10.63 9.71
C GLY A 148 15.51 -9.82 9.90
N ARG A 149 15.68 -9.14 11.05
CA ARG A 149 16.87 -8.35 11.40
C ARG A 149 17.62 -8.93 12.60
N SER A 150 18.85 -8.49 12.82
CA SER A 150 19.65 -8.91 13.98
C SER A 150 19.14 -8.27 15.28
N TYR A 151 19.30 -8.94 16.42
CA TYR A 151 18.95 -8.38 17.74
C TYR A 151 19.63 -7.02 18.02
N ILE A 152 20.82 -6.78 17.46
CA ILE A 152 21.56 -5.51 17.61
C ILE A 152 20.78 -4.37 16.94
N SER A 153 20.06 -4.66 15.86
CA SER A 153 19.24 -3.66 15.17
C SER A 153 18.07 -3.18 16.03
N SER A 154 17.61 -3.96 17.01
CA SER A 154 16.49 -3.58 17.88
C SER A 154 16.75 -2.28 18.62
N TYR A 155 17.96 -2.10 19.18
CA TYR A 155 18.31 -0.86 19.88
C TYR A 155 18.36 0.35 18.95
N LYS A 156 18.83 0.18 17.71
CA LYS A 156 18.82 1.25 16.70
C LYS A 156 17.41 1.60 16.25
N MET A 157 16.54 0.60 16.13
CA MET A 157 15.14 0.79 15.75
C MET A 157 14.34 1.47 16.86
N LEU A 158 14.71 1.27 18.13
CA LEU A 158 14.00 1.78 19.30
C LEU A 158 14.68 2.98 19.97
N ALA A 159 15.66 3.60 19.30
CA ALA A 159 16.35 4.79 19.82
C ALA A 159 15.44 6.04 19.70
N GLU A 160 15.56 6.95 20.67
CA GLU A 160 14.87 8.25 20.63
C GLU A 160 15.30 9.05 19.39
N GLY A 161 14.33 9.64 18.69
CA GLY A 161 14.58 10.35 17.43
C GLY A 161 14.74 9.43 16.20
N ALA A 162 14.51 8.11 16.33
CA ALA A 162 14.29 7.22 15.20
C ALA A 162 12.91 7.42 14.53
N ASP A 163 12.44 8.68 14.51
CA ASP A 163 11.22 9.09 13.82
C ASP A 163 11.46 8.97 12.32
N GLY A 164 10.94 7.88 11.79
CA GLY A 164 11.04 7.53 10.40
C GLY A 164 11.59 6.13 10.21
N ALA A 165 10.92 5.38 9.33
CA ALA A 165 11.33 4.07 8.81
C ALA A 165 12.69 4.05 8.06
N GLN A 166 13.61 4.98 8.35
CA GLN A 166 14.95 5.07 7.76
C GLN A 166 15.94 4.09 8.44
N GLY A 167 15.72 3.71 9.70
CA GLY A 167 16.64 2.83 10.44
C GLY A 167 16.54 1.33 10.08
N ALA A 168 15.34 0.81 9.79
CA ALA A 168 15.10 -0.63 9.62
C ALA A 168 15.00 -1.12 8.16
N GLY A 169 14.75 -0.20 7.22
CA GLY A 169 14.48 -0.49 5.81
C GLY A 169 13.00 -0.78 5.53
N LEU A 170 12.57 -0.46 4.30
CA LEU A 170 11.17 -0.56 3.84
C LEU A 170 10.52 -1.94 3.99
N PRO A 171 11.20 -3.08 3.71
CA PRO A 171 10.60 -4.39 3.91
C PRO A 171 10.19 -4.68 5.36
N VAL A 172 10.98 -4.21 6.33
CA VAL A 172 10.65 -4.32 7.76
C VAL A 172 9.40 -3.53 8.08
N THR A 173 9.27 -2.31 7.56
CA THR A 173 8.05 -1.50 7.72
C THR A 173 6.82 -2.20 7.16
N ARG A 174 6.95 -3.02 6.10
CA ARG A 174 5.82 -3.78 5.54
C ARG A 174 5.42 -4.96 6.41
N LEU A 175 6.38 -5.67 7.01
CA LEU A 175 6.06 -6.68 8.03
C LEU A 175 5.43 -6.06 9.28
N GLN A 176 5.92 -4.91 9.73
CA GLN A 176 5.31 -4.18 10.85
C GLN A 176 3.88 -3.75 10.53
N LEU A 177 3.64 -3.24 9.32
CA LEU A 177 2.29 -2.91 8.85
C LEU A 177 1.36 -4.13 8.86
N LEU A 178 1.82 -5.29 8.39
CA LEU A 178 1.06 -6.54 8.47
C LEU A 178 0.64 -6.84 9.91
N VAL A 179 1.62 -6.89 10.81
CA VAL A 179 1.40 -7.28 12.21
C VAL A 179 0.46 -6.30 12.91
N VAL A 180 0.67 -5.00 12.72
CA VAL A 180 -0.18 -3.93 13.29
C VAL A 180 -1.59 -4.00 12.72
N THR A 181 -1.73 -4.24 11.42
CA THR A 181 -3.06 -4.36 10.80
C THR A 181 -3.80 -5.60 11.30
N LYS A 182 -3.10 -6.69 11.55
CA LYS A 182 -3.66 -7.91 12.16
C LYS A 182 -4.11 -7.70 13.60
N TYR A 183 -3.33 -6.95 14.38
CA TYR A 183 -3.79 -6.51 15.70
C TYR A 183 -5.04 -5.62 15.59
N ALA A 184 -5.05 -4.67 14.65
CA ALA A 184 -6.21 -3.81 14.42
C ALA A 184 -7.46 -4.59 14.02
N GLN A 185 -7.33 -5.67 13.25
CA GLN A 185 -8.43 -6.58 12.93
C GLN A 185 -8.94 -7.34 14.16
N ALA A 186 -8.05 -7.79 15.04
CA ALA A 186 -8.44 -8.42 16.30
C ALA A 186 -9.21 -7.42 17.19
N PHE A 187 -8.68 -6.21 17.34
CA PHE A 187 -9.32 -5.11 18.07
C PHE A 187 -10.70 -4.78 17.50
N ALA A 188 -10.78 -4.49 16.20
CA ALA A 188 -12.04 -4.15 15.53
C ALA A 188 -13.07 -5.28 15.64
N GLY A 189 -12.66 -6.54 15.46
CA GLY A 189 -13.56 -7.67 15.51
C GLY A 189 -14.14 -7.92 16.91
N VAL A 190 -13.34 -7.74 17.97
CA VAL A 190 -13.84 -7.83 19.35
C VAL A 190 -14.74 -6.63 19.64
N LEU A 191 -14.36 -5.42 19.21
CA LEU A 191 -15.13 -4.20 19.45
C LEU A 191 -16.49 -4.28 18.74
N GLN A 192 -16.54 -4.72 17.48
CA GLN A 192 -17.79 -4.96 16.76
C GLN A 192 -18.71 -5.95 17.49
N THR A 193 -18.14 -7.02 18.06
CA THR A 193 -18.91 -8.03 18.81
C THR A 193 -19.49 -7.45 20.10
N LEU A 194 -18.72 -6.61 20.80
CA LEU A 194 -19.16 -5.94 22.02
C LEU A 194 -20.25 -4.89 21.71
N VAL A 195 -20.02 -4.06 20.69
CA VAL A 195 -20.96 -3.04 20.23
C VAL A 195 -22.31 -3.65 19.83
N GLY A 196 -22.30 -4.80 19.14
CA GLY A 196 -23.53 -5.51 18.78
C GLY A 196 -24.35 -6.07 19.97
N LYS A 197 -23.77 -6.11 21.18
CA LYS A 197 -24.44 -6.59 22.40
C LYS A 197 -24.86 -5.45 23.34
N GLN A 198 -24.41 -4.23 23.09
CA GLN A 198 -24.60 -3.07 23.95
C GLN A 198 -25.66 -2.14 23.36
N SER A 199 -26.57 -1.66 24.21
CA SER A 199 -27.65 -0.77 23.79
C SER A 199 -27.23 0.71 23.70
N GLN A 200 -26.13 1.09 24.39
CA GLN A 200 -25.63 2.46 24.45
C GLN A 200 -24.15 2.47 24.09
N VAL A 201 -23.85 2.73 22.82
CA VAL A 201 -22.49 2.88 22.30
C VAL A 201 -22.39 4.24 21.61
N PRO A 202 -21.31 5.00 21.84
CA PRO A 202 -21.12 6.28 21.18
C PRO A 202 -21.07 6.15 19.64
N ALA A 203 -21.65 7.12 18.92
CA ALA A 203 -21.78 7.06 17.46
C ALA A 203 -20.42 7.10 16.74
N GLU A 204 -19.43 7.74 17.36
CA GLU A 204 -18.04 7.78 16.90
C GLU A 204 -17.41 6.40 16.81
N VAL A 205 -17.77 5.46 17.70
CA VAL A 205 -17.26 4.09 17.68
C VAL A 205 -17.77 3.35 16.43
N HIS A 206 -19.06 3.49 16.12
CA HIS A 206 -19.64 2.94 14.89
C HIS A 206 -19.00 3.53 13.64
N ARG A 207 -18.75 4.85 13.64
CA ARG A 207 -18.11 5.54 12.52
C ARG A 207 -16.67 5.07 12.34
N ALA A 208 -15.89 4.95 13.41
CA ALA A 208 -14.51 4.48 13.34
C ALA A 208 -14.45 3.04 12.82
N LEU A 209 -15.26 2.13 13.36
CA LEU A 209 -15.33 0.73 12.91
C LEU A 209 -15.70 0.57 11.42
N ALA A 210 -16.45 1.51 10.85
CA ALA A 210 -16.79 1.52 9.43
C ALA A 210 -15.69 2.14 8.55
N ASN A 211 -14.97 3.14 9.06
CA ASN A 211 -14.19 4.06 8.22
C ASN A 211 -12.67 4.00 8.45
N THR A 212 -12.19 3.46 9.56
CA THR A 212 -10.77 3.40 9.93
C THR A 212 -10.29 1.96 10.10
N THR A 213 -9.03 1.73 9.74
CA THR A 213 -8.38 0.40 9.83
C THR A 213 -6.90 0.56 10.15
N GLY A 214 -6.24 -0.55 10.49
CA GLY A 214 -4.79 -0.57 10.73
C GLY A 214 -4.38 0.38 11.85
N TRP A 215 -3.27 1.10 11.65
CA TRP A 215 -2.75 2.02 12.66
C TRP A 215 -3.66 3.21 12.93
N ALA A 216 -4.42 3.68 11.93
CA ALA A 216 -5.36 4.79 12.11
C ALA A 216 -6.40 4.47 13.20
N LEU A 217 -6.95 3.25 13.17
CA LEU A 217 -7.90 2.77 14.19
C LEU A 217 -7.23 2.65 15.57
N LEU A 218 -6.02 2.08 15.61
CA LEU A 218 -5.33 1.83 16.88
C LEU A 218 -4.82 3.11 17.58
N ARG A 219 -4.56 4.19 16.83
CA ARG A 219 -4.23 5.49 17.44
C ARG A 219 -5.40 6.09 18.22
N GLU A 220 -6.62 5.75 17.86
CA GLU A 220 -7.84 6.19 18.52
C GLU A 220 -8.32 5.20 19.59
N ARG A 221 -7.56 4.12 19.85
CA ARG A 221 -7.96 3.02 20.74
C ARG A 221 -8.56 3.50 22.05
N ASP A 222 -7.86 4.40 22.74
CA ASP A 222 -8.27 4.85 24.06
C ASP A 222 -9.61 5.63 24.01
N SER A 223 -9.82 6.46 22.97
CA SER A 223 -11.10 7.15 22.70
C SER A 223 -12.21 6.21 22.23
N LEU A 224 -11.87 5.03 21.70
CA LEU A 224 -12.84 4.02 21.27
C LEU A 224 -13.27 3.10 22.42
N THR A 225 -12.60 3.17 23.56
CA THR A 225 -12.83 2.32 24.73
C THR A 225 -13.15 3.10 26.01
N ASP A 226 -13.07 4.44 25.99
CA ASP A 226 -13.29 5.32 27.16
C ASP A 226 -14.69 5.22 27.79
N TRP A 227 -15.68 4.81 27.00
CA TRP A 227 -17.07 4.58 27.42
C TRP A 227 -17.27 3.25 28.16
N MET A 228 -16.28 2.36 28.15
CA MET A 228 -16.32 1.08 28.86
C MET A 228 -15.98 1.27 30.34
N ASN A 229 -16.64 0.53 31.22
CA ASN A 229 -16.18 0.45 32.61
C ASN A 229 -14.94 -0.45 32.75
N ASP A 230 -14.24 -0.39 33.89
CA ASP A 230 -12.97 -1.09 34.09
C ASP A 230 -13.06 -2.60 33.87
N ASP A 231 -14.12 -3.25 34.36
CA ASP A 231 -14.32 -4.70 34.18
C ASP A 231 -14.53 -5.06 32.71
N GLN A 232 -15.36 -4.29 31.99
CA GLN A 232 -15.60 -4.45 30.56
C GLN A 232 -14.35 -4.20 29.74
N LEU A 233 -13.58 -3.16 30.09
CA LEU A 233 -12.33 -2.85 29.42
C LEU A 233 -11.32 -3.98 29.59
N PHE A 234 -11.19 -4.53 30.80
CA PHE A 234 -10.31 -5.65 31.09
C PHE A 234 -10.71 -6.91 30.30
N GLU A 235 -11.99 -7.26 30.28
CA GLU A 235 -12.50 -8.39 29.48
C GLU A 235 -12.27 -8.18 27.98
N PHE A 236 -12.51 -6.96 27.50
CA PHE A 236 -12.30 -6.56 26.12
C PHE A 236 -10.83 -6.70 25.71
N GLU A 237 -9.90 -6.12 26.48
CA GLU A 237 -8.46 -6.20 26.21
C GLU A 237 -7.96 -7.64 26.27
N THR A 238 -8.44 -8.43 27.24
CA THR A 238 -8.13 -9.86 27.34
C THR A 238 -8.59 -10.61 26.09
N ALA A 239 -9.78 -10.32 25.58
CA ALA A 239 -10.30 -10.94 24.36
C ALA A 239 -9.51 -10.53 23.11
N VAL A 240 -9.14 -9.25 22.98
CA VAL A 240 -8.28 -8.75 21.89
C VAL A 240 -6.92 -9.44 21.93
N ASN A 241 -6.27 -9.45 23.09
CA ASN A 241 -4.95 -10.05 23.28
C ASN A 241 -4.96 -11.54 22.98
N ARG A 242 -5.98 -12.27 23.43
CA ARG A 242 -6.15 -13.70 23.12
C ARG A 242 -6.26 -13.95 21.63
N ARG A 243 -7.13 -13.20 20.93
CA ARG A 243 -7.35 -13.36 19.48
C ARG A 243 -6.10 -13.02 18.68
N PHE A 244 -5.39 -11.95 19.07
CA PHE A 244 -4.14 -11.59 18.42
C PHE A 244 -3.04 -12.61 18.69
N ARG A 245 -2.91 -13.09 19.93
CA ARG A 245 -1.93 -14.12 20.31
C ARG A 245 -2.12 -15.40 19.52
N GLU A 246 -3.37 -15.86 19.37
CA GLU A 246 -3.69 -17.02 18.55
C GLU A 246 -3.14 -16.87 17.13
N TRP A 247 -3.41 -15.73 16.49
CA TRP A 247 -2.87 -15.44 15.16
C TRP A 247 -1.33 -15.34 15.14
N PHE A 248 -0.76 -14.64 16.12
CA PHE A 248 0.68 -14.39 16.18
C PHE A 248 1.46 -15.70 16.34
N ASP A 249 1.02 -16.55 17.28
CA ASP A 249 1.69 -17.82 17.59
C ASP A 249 1.45 -18.87 16.49
N GLN A 250 0.21 -19.03 16.02
CA GLN A 250 -0.13 -20.10 15.07
C GLN A 250 0.19 -19.76 13.62
N HIS A 251 0.24 -18.47 13.25
CA HIS A 251 0.45 -18.05 11.86
C HIS A 251 1.77 -17.31 11.66
N TYR A 252 2.03 -16.25 12.44
CA TYR A 252 3.20 -15.41 12.20
C TYR A 252 4.50 -16.08 12.62
N LEU A 253 4.58 -16.63 13.86
CA LEU A 253 5.77 -17.33 14.33
C LEU A 253 6.07 -18.58 13.51
N GLN A 254 5.06 -19.35 13.10
CA GLN A 254 5.24 -20.49 12.20
C GLN A 254 5.90 -20.09 10.88
N VAL A 255 5.54 -18.93 10.30
CA VAL A 255 6.20 -18.41 9.10
C VAL A 255 7.67 -18.05 9.36
N LEU A 256 8.00 -17.53 10.55
CA LEU A 256 9.38 -17.25 10.94
C LEU A 256 10.20 -18.55 11.11
N GLU A 257 9.61 -19.58 11.72
CA GLU A 257 10.23 -20.90 11.87
C GLU A 257 10.52 -21.53 10.50
N ASP A 258 9.55 -21.49 9.58
CA ASP A 258 9.71 -22.01 8.23
C ASP A 258 10.76 -21.23 7.43
N GLU A 259 10.84 -19.91 7.63
CA GLU A 259 11.89 -19.09 7.04
C GLU A 259 13.27 -19.43 7.63
N ALA A 260 13.37 -19.66 8.94
CA ALA A 260 14.62 -20.06 9.59
C ALA A 260 15.10 -21.41 9.02
N ALA A 261 14.21 -22.39 8.91
CA ALA A 261 14.49 -23.68 8.29
C ALA A 261 14.92 -23.52 6.82
N SER A 262 14.28 -22.64 6.05
CA SER A 262 14.68 -22.34 4.66
C SER A 262 16.10 -21.75 4.53
N ARG A 263 16.59 -21.15 5.62
CA ARG A 263 17.93 -20.57 5.73
C ARG A 263 18.93 -21.52 6.38
N ASP A 264 18.56 -22.76 6.67
CA ASP A 264 19.41 -23.72 7.38
C ASP A 264 19.85 -23.20 8.78
N VAL A 265 18.95 -22.48 9.47
CA VAL A 265 19.17 -21.94 10.82
C VAL A 265 18.09 -22.49 11.74
N SER A 266 18.43 -22.80 13.00
CA SER A 266 17.41 -23.21 13.97
C SER A 266 16.46 -22.03 14.27
N PRO A 267 15.16 -22.29 14.50
CA PRO A 267 14.21 -21.24 14.82
C PRO A 267 14.62 -20.38 16.03
N GLU A 268 15.18 -20.98 17.07
CA GLU A 268 15.61 -20.27 18.28
C GLU A 268 16.72 -19.25 17.96
N LEU A 269 17.73 -19.65 17.17
CA LEU A 269 18.80 -18.75 16.76
C LEU A 269 18.31 -17.63 15.83
N ALA A 270 17.32 -17.91 14.99
CA ALA A 270 16.76 -16.93 14.08
C ALA A 270 15.85 -15.93 14.81
N ILE A 271 14.92 -16.42 15.64
CA ILE A 271 13.88 -15.63 16.30
C ILE A 271 14.42 -14.91 17.54
N GLU A 272 15.34 -15.50 18.31
CA GLU A 272 15.88 -14.83 19.51
C GLU A 272 17.09 -13.94 19.19
N LYS A 273 18.00 -14.41 18.32
CA LYS A 273 19.26 -13.70 18.02
C LYS A 273 19.21 -12.97 16.67
N GLY A 274 18.19 -13.17 15.85
CA GLY A 274 18.11 -12.51 14.55
C GLY A 274 19.18 -12.99 13.57
N LYS A 275 19.62 -14.26 13.66
CA LYS A 275 20.65 -14.84 12.80
C LYS A 275 20.11 -15.22 11.41
N TRP A 276 19.53 -14.26 10.71
CA TRP A 276 18.92 -14.42 9.38
C TRP A 276 19.93 -14.42 8.21
N THR A 277 21.22 -14.64 8.51
CA THR A 277 22.36 -14.21 7.68
C THR A 277 22.71 -15.14 6.52
N ASN A 278 22.17 -16.37 6.47
CA ASN A 278 22.46 -17.29 5.38
C ASN A 278 21.79 -16.81 4.09
N THR A 279 22.61 -16.25 3.19
CA THR A 279 22.22 -15.79 1.85
C THR A 279 22.92 -16.59 0.75
N ALA A 280 23.50 -17.75 1.11
CA ALA A 280 24.22 -18.58 0.17
C ALA A 280 23.33 -19.07 -0.98
N ALA A 281 23.97 -19.32 -2.12
CA ALA A 281 23.31 -19.96 -3.26
C ALA A 281 22.80 -21.35 -2.87
N VAL A 282 21.67 -21.75 -3.47
CA VAL A 282 21.04 -23.05 -3.25
C VAL A 282 21.02 -23.81 -4.57
N SER A 283 21.67 -24.97 -4.61
CA SER A 283 21.62 -25.85 -5.77
C SER A 283 20.26 -26.53 -5.92
N ASP A 284 19.93 -27.00 -7.13
CA ASP A 284 18.68 -27.72 -7.38
C ASP A 284 18.54 -28.98 -6.52
N GLN A 285 19.64 -29.71 -6.30
CA GLN A 285 19.67 -30.87 -5.41
C GLN A 285 19.31 -30.48 -3.97
N LYS A 286 19.85 -29.35 -3.48
CA LYS A 286 19.53 -28.85 -2.14
C LYS A 286 18.09 -28.31 -2.08
N MET A 287 17.59 -27.68 -3.14
CA MET A 287 16.19 -27.24 -3.25
C MET A 287 15.20 -28.41 -3.13
N ALA A 288 15.52 -29.58 -3.67
CA ALA A 288 14.69 -30.78 -3.61
C ALA A 288 14.58 -31.38 -2.19
N ALA A 289 15.53 -31.07 -1.29
CA ALA A 289 15.53 -31.56 0.08
C ALA A 289 14.57 -30.78 1.01
N TYR A 290 14.12 -29.58 0.62
CA TYR A 290 13.18 -28.79 1.43
C TYR A 290 11.73 -29.19 1.17
N SER A 291 10.92 -29.11 2.22
CA SER A 291 9.47 -29.19 2.08
C SER A 291 8.93 -27.98 1.30
N ARG A 292 7.69 -28.06 0.82
CA ARG A 292 7.05 -26.91 0.17
C ARG A 292 7.01 -25.68 1.08
N ALA A 293 6.78 -25.87 2.38
CA ALA A 293 6.65 -24.79 3.35
C ALA A 293 7.98 -24.13 3.72
N THR A 294 9.10 -24.88 3.65
CA THR A 294 10.45 -24.41 4.02
C THR A 294 11.36 -24.20 2.83
N ARG A 295 10.84 -24.30 1.59
CA ARG A 295 11.64 -24.05 0.39
C ARG A 295 12.21 -22.63 0.41
N PRO A 296 13.52 -22.45 0.14
CA PRO A 296 14.14 -21.14 0.02
C PRO A 296 13.47 -20.30 -1.06
N ILE A 297 13.25 -19.01 -0.78
CA ILE A 297 12.77 -18.04 -1.77
C ILE A 297 13.99 -17.38 -2.41
N LEU A 298 14.11 -17.58 -3.72
CA LEU A 298 15.27 -17.19 -4.53
C LEU A 298 14.92 -16.09 -5.55
N GLY A 299 15.93 -15.60 -6.28
CA GLY A 299 15.74 -14.65 -7.40
C GLY A 299 15.30 -15.28 -8.74
N ARG A 300 15.15 -16.60 -8.80
CA ARG A 300 14.82 -17.37 -10.03
C ARG A 300 13.42 -17.06 -10.57
N ASN A 301 13.19 -17.34 -11.86
CA ASN A 301 11.90 -17.08 -12.55
C ASN A 301 10.72 -17.85 -11.96
N ASP A 302 10.98 -19.04 -11.44
CA ASP A 302 10.02 -19.98 -10.85
C ASP A 302 9.86 -19.81 -9.33
N SER A 303 10.61 -18.89 -8.73
CA SER A 303 10.54 -18.60 -7.30
C SER A 303 9.32 -17.73 -6.96
N PRO A 304 8.72 -17.88 -5.76
CA PRO A 304 7.65 -17.02 -5.27
C PRO A 304 7.94 -15.51 -5.43
N PHE A 305 9.21 -15.10 -5.30
CA PHE A 305 9.64 -13.71 -5.50
C PHE A 305 9.30 -13.17 -6.89
N SER A 306 9.54 -13.96 -7.94
CA SER A 306 9.31 -13.54 -9.33
C SER A 306 7.84 -13.68 -9.74
N LEU A 307 7.15 -14.67 -9.18
CA LEU A 307 5.74 -14.93 -9.45
C LEU A 307 4.79 -14.03 -8.66
N PHE A 308 5.28 -13.31 -7.65
CA PHE A 308 4.46 -12.53 -6.72
C PHE A 308 3.49 -11.57 -7.42
N ARG A 309 4.00 -10.78 -8.37
CA ARG A 309 3.18 -9.79 -9.09
C ARG A 309 1.97 -10.44 -9.77
N GLU A 310 2.20 -11.55 -10.47
CA GLU A 310 1.17 -12.25 -11.25
C GLU A 310 0.22 -13.04 -10.35
N SER A 311 0.75 -13.70 -9.32
CA SER A 311 -0.02 -14.50 -8.36
C SER A 311 -1.06 -13.67 -7.61
N PHE A 312 -0.79 -12.38 -7.40
CA PHE A 312 -1.65 -11.45 -6.68
C PHE A 312 -2.33 -10.40 -7.59
N GLY A 313 -2.19 -10.51 -8.92
CA GLY A 313 -2.81 -9.58 -9.87
C GLY A 313 -2.41 -8.11 -9.66
N LEU A 314 -1.14 -7.88 -9.30
CA LEU A 314 -0.59 -6.56 -8.98
C LEU A 314 0.10 -5.93 -10.19
N THR A 315 0.19 -4.60 -10.20
CA THR A 315 1.14 -3.90 -11.09
C THR A 315 2.57 -4.01 -10.54
N SER A 316 3.57 -3.70 -11.36
CA SER A 316 4.95 -3.65 -10.88
C SER A 316 5.11 -2.63 -9.73
N ALA A 317 4.48 -1.45 -9.83
CA ALA A 317 4.53 -0.43 -8.79
C ALA A 317 3.87 -0.91 -7.48
N GLU A 318 2.72 -1.57 -7.57
CA GLU A 318 2.03 -2.19 -6.44
C GLU A 318 2.89 -3.27 -5.79
N SER A 319 3.47 -4.19 -6.58
CA SER A 319 4.30 -5.28 -6.06
C SER A 319 5.54 -4.77 -5.31
N TYR A 320 6.22 -3.74 -5.83
CA TYR A 320 7.36 -3.12 -5.17
C TYR A 320 6.95 -2.41 -3.89
N TRP A 321 5.79 -1.75 -3.90
CA TRP A 321 5.25 -1.09 -2.74
C TRP A 321 4.89 -2.10 -1.64
N VAL A 322 4.17 -3.18 -1.95
CA VAL A 322 3.78 -4.22 -0.99
C VAL A 322 5.01 -4.85 -0.35
N LEU A 323 6.01 -5.23 -1.15
CA LEU A 323 7.23 -5.87 -0.65
C LEU A 323 8.21 -4.88 0.03
N GLY A 324 7.99 -3.58 -0.14
CA GLY A 324 8.88 -2.54 0.35
C GLY A 324 10.25 -2.57 -0.33
N ILE A 325 10.34 -3.02 -1.58
CA ILE A 325 11.63 -3.17 -2.29
C ILE A 325 11.81 -2.06 -3.32
N GLN A 326 13.05 -1.60 -3.47
CA GLN A 326 13.41 -0.71 -4.58
C GLN A 326 13.65 -1.53 -5.85
N ILE A 327 13.43 -0.91 -7.01
CA ILE A 327 13.65 -1.54 -8.32
C ILE A 327 15.10 -2.07 -8.48
N LYS A 328 16.10 -1.36 -7.94
CA LYS A 328 17.49 -1.82 -7.93
C LYS A 328 17.70 -3.10 -7.11
N ALA A 329 17.00 -3.23 -5.98
CA ALA A 329 17.05 -4.45 -5.17
C ALA A 329 16.37 -5.62 -5.90
N PHE A 330 15.23 -5.36 -6.56
CA PHE A 330 14.55 -6.36 -7.38
C PHE A 330 15.49 -6.95 -8.44
N TYR A 331 16.10 -6.12 -9.28
CA TYR A 331 17.03 -6.61 -10.31
C TYR A 331 18.28 -7.27 -9.72
N ARG A 332 18.79 -6.80 -8.58
CA ARG A 332 19.91 -7.45 -7.90
C ARG A 332 19.57 -8.88 -7.48
N PHE A 333 18.37 -9.12 -6.95
CA PHE A 333 17.94 -10.48 -6.61
C PHE A 333 17.80 -11.34 -7.87
N ARG A 334 17.21 -10.79 -8.93
CA ARG A 334 17.05 -11.48 -10.22
C ARG A 334 18.38 -11.88 -10.87
N GLN A 335 19.40 -11.02 -10.80
CA GLN A 335 20.76 -11.29 -11.28
C GLN A 335 21.46 -12.39 -10.48
N ARG A 336 21.06 -12.61 -9.22
CA ARG A 336 21.59 -13.64 -8.33
C ARG A 336 20.54 -14.74 -8.18
N ALA A 337 20.14 -15.31 -9.30
CA ALA A 337 18.97 -16.18 -9.40
C ALA A 337 18.95 -17.27 -8.31
N ASP A 338 20.07 -17.98 -8.10
CA ASP A 338 20.14 -19.09 -7.13
C ASP A 338 20.39 -18.67 -5.68
N GLN A 339 20.54 -17.37 -5.39
CA GLN A 339 20.73 -16.88 -4.01
C GLN A 339 19.40 -16.59 -3.34
N ARG A 340 19.38 -16.82 -2.02
CA ARG A 340 18.25 -16.41 -1.17
C ARG A 340 18.11 -14.91 -1.19
N ILE A 341 16.88 -14.42 -1.30
CA ILE A 341 16.58 -13.00 -1.11
C ILE A 341 16.73 -12.61 0.37
N ASP A 342 16.65 -11.32 0.67
CA ASP A 342 16.76 -10.85 2.05
C ASP A 342 15.59 -11.36 2.93
N ALA A 343 15.89 -11.59 4.21
CA ALA A 343 14.95 -12.22 5.13
C ALA A 343 13.62 -11.45 5.30
N PRO A 344 13.61 -10.12 5.49
CA PRO A 344 12.36 -9.38 5.62
C PRO A 344 11.42 -9.59 4.42
N THR A 345 11.93 -9.49 3.19
CA THR A 345 11.11 -9.71 1.99
C THR A 345 10.69 -11.18 1.84
N SER A 346 11.56 -12.14 2.17
CA SER A 346 11.22 -13.57 2.15
C SER A 346 10.13 -13.94 3.15
N ILE A 347 10.19 -13.41 4.39
CA ILE A 347 9.16 -13.61 5.42
C ILE A 347 7.81 -13.12 4.92
N LEU A 348 7.75 -11.90 4.36
CA LEU A 348 6.50 -11.33 3.86
C LEU A 348 5.93 -12.13 2.69
N LEU A 349 6.77 -12.57 1.75
CA LEU A 349 6.34 -13.42 0.64
C LEU A 349 5.80 -14.75 1.16
N ARG A 350 6.53 -15.42 2.04
CA ARG A 350 6.11 -16.69 2.64
C ARG A 350 4.77 -16.55 3.36
N TYR A 351 4.59 -15.44 4.08
CA TYR A 351 3.32 -15.11 4.72
C TYR A 351 2.19 -14.96 3.70
N LEU A 352 2.34 -14.09 2.70
CA LEU A 352 1.28 -13.79 1.74
C LEU A 352 0.93 -14.99 0.86
N PHE A 353 1.90 -15.82 0.47
CA PHE A 353 1.59 -17.06 -0.27
C PHE A 353 0.87 -18.12 0.59
N ARG A 354 0.97 -18.04 1.92
CA ARG A 354 0.23 -18.91 2.85
C ARG A 354 -1.17 -18.38 3.15
N TYR A 355 -1.30 -17.06 3.28
CA TYR A 355 -2.54 -16.34 3.59
C TYR A 355 -2.83 -15.30 2.49
N PRO A 356 -3.21 -15.74 1.28
CA PRO A 356 -3.31 -14.86 0.11
C PRO A 356 -4.36 -13.76 0.24
N GLU A 357 -5.41 -13.98 1.03
CA GLU A 357 -6.44 -13.00 1.35
C GLU A 357 -5.87 -11.74 2.03
N ASP A 358 -4.74 -11.87 2.74
CA ASP A 358 -4.12 -10.77 3.47
C ASP A 358 -3.39 -9.78 2.56
N ILE A 359 -3.33 -10.03 1.25
CA ILE A 359 -2.91 -8.99 0.30
C ILE A 359 -3.80 -7.75 0.40
N GLY A 360 -5.08 -7.91 0.75
CA GLY A 360 -6.03 -6.83 0.95
C GLY A 360 -5.66 -5.88 2.09
N LEU A 361 -4.81 -6.30 3.03
CA LEU A 361 -4.29 -5.44 4.11
C LEU A 361 -3.33 -4.37 3.58
N PHE A 362 -2.73 -4.62 2.42
CA PHE A 362 -1.80 -3.71 1.76
C PHE A 362 -2.45 -3.03 0.55
N MET A 363 -3.08 -3.84 -0.30
CA MET A 363 -3.63 -3.43 -1.57
C MET A 363 -5.05 -3.97 -1.71
N PRO A 364 -6.05 -3.18 -1.32
CA PRO A 364 -7.45 -3.53 -1.52
C PRO A 364 -7.71 -3.79 -3.01
N ALA A 365 -8.49 -4.83 -3.29
CA ALA A 365 -8.88 -5.15 -4.65
C ALA A 365 -9.72 -4.00 -5.23
N PRO A 366 -9.41 -3.50 -6.44
CA PRO A 366 -10.26 -2.53 -7.10
C PRO A 366 -11.61 -3.18 -7.45
N ALA A 367 -12.70 -2.45 -7.29
CA ALA A 367 -14.00 -2.90 -7.77
C ALA A 367 -14.02 -3.07 -9.29
N SER A 368 -14.92 -3.94 -9.78
CA SER A 368 -15.12 -4.09 -11.22
C SER A 368 -15.69 -2.80 -11.80
N GLY A 369 -15.41 -2.52 -13.08
CA GLY A 369 -15.98 -1.33 -13.73
C GLY A 369 -17.50 -1.41 -13.84
N ARG A 370 -18.06 -2.62 -13.86
CA ARG A 370 -19.51 -2.85 -13.80
C ARG A 370 -20.11 -2.39 -12.47
N ASP A 371 -19.53 -2.81 -11.35
CA ASP A 371 -20.02 -2.41 -10.02
C ASP A 371 -19.94 -0.89 -9.82
N ILE A 372 -18.87 -0.28 -10.35
CA ILE A 372 -18.69 1.18 -10.36
C ILE A 372 -19.75 1.85 -11.23
N TYR A 373 -20.03 1.33 -12.42
CA TYR A 373 -21.06 1.89 -13.30
C TYR A 373 -22.45 1.81 -12.68
N GLU A 374 -22.82 0.67 -12.11
CA GLU A 374 -24.10 0.46 -11.43
C GLU A 374 -24.21 1.37 -10.20
N ALA A 375 -23.12 1.57 -9.46
CA ALA A 375 -23.05 2.54 -8.37
C ALA A 375 -23.36 3.97 -8.85
N ILE A 376 -22.71 4.41 -9.93
CA ILE A 376 -22.89 5.75 -10.47
C ILE A 376 -24.32 5.95 -10.98
N GLN A 377 -24.91 4.93 -11.61
CA GLN A 377 -26.28 4.97 -12.11
C GLN A 377 -27.32 5.17 -11.00
N GLN A 378 -27.06 4.68 -9.78
CA GLN A 378 -27.94 4.91 -8.64
C GLN A 378 -27.96 6.38 -8.21
N GLU A 379 -26.84 7.10 -8.32
CA GLU A 379 -26.73 8.52 -7.96
C GLU A 379 -27.09 9.45 -9.12
N GLY A 380 -26.80 9.03 -10.35
CA GLY A 380 -27.01 9.80 -11.59
C GLY A 380 -27.55 8.91 -12.71
N PRO A 381 -28.87 8.74 -12.81
CA PRO A 381 -29.51 7.86 -13.81
C PRO A 381 -29.17 8.21 -15.26
N ASP A 382 -28.85 9.48 -15.54
CA ASP A 382 -28.49 9.93 -16.90
C ASP A 382 -27.03 9.59 -17.30
N PHE A 383 -26.23 9.02 -16.40
CA PHE A 383 -24.83 8.69 -16.68
C PHE A 383 -24.70 7.53 -17.67
N LYS A 384 -24.15 7.79 -18.85
CA LYS A 384 -24.07 6.78 -19.91
C LYS A 384 -22.86 5.89 -19.69
N LEU A 385 -22.98 4.59 -20.01
CA LEU A 385 -21.84 3.66 -19.96
C LEU A 385 -20.61 4.21 -20.70
N SER A 386 -20.81 4.86 -21.85
CA SER A 386 -19.74 5.49 -22.62
C SER A 386 -18.90 6.53 -21.86
N GLN A 387 -19.43 7.10 -20.77
CA GLN A 387 -18.78 8.10 -19.93
C GLN A 387 -17.91 7.50 -18.82
N LEU A 388 -17.97 6.18 -18.61
CA LEU A 388 -17.24 5.49 -17.54
C LEU A 388 -15.72 5.66 -17.68
N ALA A 389 -15.10 5.20 -18.77
CA ALA A 389 -13.66 5.34 -18.94
C ALA A 389 -13.17 6.81 -19.00
N PRO A 390 -13.89 7.76 -19.62
CA PRO A 390 -13.60 9.18 -19.49
C PRO A 390 -13.53 9.69 -18.05
N LEU A 391 -14.43 9.26 -17.16
CA LEU A 391 -14.40 9.61 -15.74
C LEU A 391 -13.10 9.16 -15.03
N PHE A 392 -12.43 8.13 -15.56
CA PHE A 392 -11.17 7.60 -15.05
C PHE A 392 -9.95 7.99 -15.90
N GLY A 393 -10.10 8.97 -16.80
CA GLY A 393 -8.99 9.54 -17.55
C GLY A 393 -8.57 8.75 -18.80
N ALA A 394 -9.47 7.95 -19.37
CA ALA A 394 -9.28 7.22 -20.62
C ALA A 394 -10.28 7.63 -21.71
N SER A 395 -10.16 7.05 -22.91
CA SER A 395 -11.06 7.32 -24.02
C SER A 395 -12.41 6.61 -23.84
N ARG A 396 -13.45 7.15 -24.48
CA ARG A 396 -14.81 6.58 -24.49
C ARG A 396 -14.88 5.10 -24.90
N VAL A 397 -14.00 4.65 -25.80
CA VAL A 397 -14.02 3.28 -26.33
C VAL A 397 -13.69 2.26 -25.24
N MET A 398 -12.82 2.62 -24.30
CA MET A 398 -12.41 1.75 -23.19
C MET A 398 -13.54 1.51 -22.17
N SER A 399 -14.65 2.25 -22.24
CA SER A 399 -15.75 2.13 -21.27
C SER A 399 -16.44 0.77 -21.32
N TYR A 400 -16.56 0.18 -22.51
CA TYR A 400 -17.25 -1.10 -22.69
C TYR A 400 -16.41 -2.25 -22.14
N GLU A 401 -15.11 -2.28 -22.43
CA GLU A 401 -14.17 -3.25 -21.86
C GLU A 401 -14.06 -3.08 -20.33
N PHE A 402 -14.04 -1.84 -19.84
CA PHE A 402 -13.98 -1.59 -18.40
C PHE A 402 -15.23 -2.12 -17.66
N ALA A 403 -16.42 -2.02 -18.26
CA ALA A 403 -17.66 -2.52 -17.64
C ALA A 403 -18.02 -3.97 -18.02
N GLU A 404 -17.13 -4.68 -18.73
CA GLU A 404 -17.39 -6.05 -19.16
C GLU A 404 -17.50 -6.98 -17.93
N PRO A 405 -18.54 -7.84 -17.85
CA PRO A 405 -18.67 -8.78 -16.74
C PRO A 405 -17.46 -9.69 -16.60
N GLY A 406 -16.88 -9.75 -15.40
CA GLY A 406 -15.70 -10.57 -15.11
C GLY A 406 -14.37 -9.98 -15.57
N ALA A 407 -14.37 -8.84 -16.27
CA ALA A 407 -13.13 -8.14 -16.61
C ALA A 407 -12.47 -7.55 -15.36
N ALA A 408 -11.14 -7.66 -15.30
CA ALA A 408 -10.37 -7.00 -14.26
C ALA A 408 -10.37 -5.48 -14.45
N CYS A 409 -10.32 -4.72 -13.36
CA CYS A 409 -10.18 -3.26 -13.43
C CYS A 409 -8.92 -2.87 -14.22
N PRO A 410 -9.02 -2.07 -15.30
CA PRO A 410 -7.88 -1.68 -16.13
C PRO A 410 -6.79 -0.99 -15.33
N PHE A 411 -5.53 -1.32 -15.63
CA PHE A 411 -4.38 -0.84 -14.85
C PHE A 411 -4.31 0.69 -14.67
N PHE A 412 -4.76 1.46 -15.67
CA PHE A 412 -4.78 2.92 -15.58
C PHE A 412 -5.81 3.45 -14.57
N ALA A 413 -6.93 2.76 -14.38
CA ALA A 413 -8.05 3.18 -13.55
C ALA A 413 -7.95 2.67 -12.11
N ARG A 414 -7.17 1.62 -11.85
CA ARG A 414 -7.12 0.89 -10.56
C ARG A 414 -7.10 1.77 -9.32
N ARG A 415 -6.24 2.79 -9.27
CA ARG A 415 -6.09 3.64 -8.08
C ARG A 415 -7.33 4.49 -7.81
N LEU A 416 -7.82 5.17 -8.84
CA LEU A 416 -9.07 5.93 -8.78
C LEU A 416 -10.27 5.03 -8.49
N ALA A 417 -10.34 3.84 -9.09
CA ALA A 417 -11.40 2.86 -8.86
C ALA A 417 -11.41 2.33 -7.42
N THR A 418 -10.21 2.09 -6.85
CA THR A 418 -10.05 1.70 -5.45
C THR A 418 -10.56 2.79 -4.52
N ILE A 419 -10.12 4.05 -4.74
CA ILE A 419 -10.56 5.19 -3.94
C ILE A 419 -12.07 5.37 -4.06
N PHE A 420 -12.60 5.41 -5.29
CA PHE A 420 -14.04 5.53 -5.54
C PHE A 420 -14.85 4.51 -4.73
N TRP A 421 -14.47 3.23 -4.81
CA TRP A 421 -15.21 2.17 -4.15
C TRP A 421 -15.12 2.24 -2.63
N GLN A 422 -13.93 2.52 -2.09
CA GLN A 422 -13.73 2.69 -0.66
C GLN A 422 -14.58 3.84 -0.12
N GLN A 423 -14.55 5.00 -0.78
CA GLN A 423 -15.30 6.16 -0.31
C GLN A 423 -16.82 5.95 -0.44
N LYS A 424 -17.27 5.28 -1.51
CA LYS A 424 -18.68 4.85 -1.63
C LYS A 424 -19.10 3.98 -0.44
N GLN A 425 -18.28 2.99 -0.04
CA GLN A 425 -18.58 2.13 1.11
C GLN A 425 -18.65 2.89 2.43
N LYS A 426 -17.93 4.01 2.55
CA LYS A 426 -18.01 4.93 3.70
C LYS A 426 -19.22 5.87 3.65
N GLY A 427 -20.02 5.84 2.58
CA GLY A 427 -21.15 6.74 2.37
C GLY A 427 -20.76 8.14 1.86
N GLU A 428 -19.52 8.31 1.41
CA GLU A 428 -19.04 9.57 0.83
C GLU A 428 -19.56 9.75 -0.61
N PRO A 429 -19.80 11.00 -1.08
CA PRO A 429 -20.30 11.29 -2.42
C PRO A 429 -19.20 11.14 -3.50
N ALA A 430 -18.61 9.94 -3.59
CA ALA A 430 -17.42 9.64 -4.38
C ALA A 430 -17.60 9.98 -5.86
N TYR A 431 -18.75 9.70 -6.46
CA TYR A 431 -19.05 10.03 -7.86
C TYR A 431 -19.03 11.53 -8.11
N ARG A 432 -19.74 12.31 -7.29
CA ARG A 432 -19.82 13.77 -7.42
C ARG A 432 -18.44 14.41 -7.33
N VAL A 433 -17.64 14.03 -6.33
CA VAL A 433 -16.30 14.58 -6.12
C VAL A 433 -15.35 14.20 -7.26
N LEU A 434 -15.38 12.95 -7.70
CA LEU A 434 -14.56 12.49 -8.83
C LEU A 434 -14.93 13.23 -10.12
N ARG A 435 -16.23 13.38 -10.39
CA ARG A 435 -16.75 14.12 -11.55
C ARG A 435 -16.28 15.57 -11.53
N GLU A 436 -16.36 16.25 -10.38
CA GLU A 436 -15.87 17.63 -10.24
C GLU A 436 -14.37 17.73 -10.58
N CYS A 437 -13.54 16.79 -10.10
CA CYS A 437 -12.12 16.76 -10.41
C CYS A 437 -11.83 16.54 -11.91
N VAL A 438 -12.65 15.71 -12.58
CA VAL A 438 -12.59 15.50 -14.02
C VAL A 438 -12.94 16.78 -14.77
N GLU A 439 -14.07 17.42 -14.43
CA GLU A 439 -14.53 18.63 -15.10
C GLU A 439 -13.53 19.79 -14.93
N GLU A 440 -12.94 19.95 -13.75
CA GLU A 440 -11.87 20.93 -13.52
C GLU A 440 -10.62 20.66 -14.35
N GLU A 441 -10.19 19.40 -14.50
CA GLU A 441 -9.03 19.07 -15.34
C GLU A 441 -9.35 19.30 -16.83
N VAL A 442 -10.58 19.01 -17.28
CA VAL A 442 -11.03 19.27 -18.65
C VAL A 442 -11.00 20.77 -18.94
N ILE A 443 -11.55 21.60 -18.04
CA ILE A 443 -11.50 23.07 -18.15
C ILE A 443 -10.05 23.56 -18.16
N ALA A 444 -9.21 23.05 -17.26
CA ALA A 444 -7.81 23.46 -17.16
C ALA A 444 -7.03 23.14 -18.45
N ARG A 445 -7.36 22.02 -19.11
CA ARG A 445 -6.83 21.64 -20.45
C ARG A 445 -7.40 22.48 -21.59
N GLY A 446 -8.34 23.39 -21.31
CA GLY A 446 -9.00 24.23 -22.29
C GLY A 446 -9.84 23.44 -23.29
N LEU A 447 -10.56 22.44 -22.79
CA LEU A 447 -11.52 21.61 -23.53
C LEU A 447 -12.95 22.00 -23.13
N ASP A 448 -13.91 21.84 -24.05
CA ASP A 448 -15.33 22.08 -23.75
C ASP A 448 -15.94 20.90 -22.98
N LEU A 449 -16.64 21.18 -21.88
CA LEU A 449 -17.23 20.16 -21.01
C LEU A 449 -18.32 19.35 -21.70
N ASN A 450 -19.20 20.00 -22.46
CA ASN A 450 -20.32 19.32 -23.12
C ASN A 450 -19.80 18.37 -24.21
N GLN A 451 -18.83 18.84 -24.98
CA GLN A 451 -18.13 18.04 -25.97
C GLN A 451 -17.36 16.89 -25.32
N PHE A 452 -16.66 17.14 -24.21
CA PHE A 452 -15.94 16.11 -23.47
C PHE A 452 -16.87 14.97 -23.03
N TRP A 453 -17.99 15.28 -22.39
CA TRP A 453 -18.92 14.24 -21.92
C TRP A 453 -19.65 13.50 -23.05
N ARG A 454 -19.66 14.05 -24.27
CA ARG A 454 -20.18 13.41 -25.47
C ARG A 454 -19.13 12.52 -26.14
N ASP A 455 -17.91 13.02 -26.31
CA ASP A 455 -16.89 12.43 -27.19
C ASP A 455 -15.81 11.66 -26.40
N GLY A 456 -15.61 11.98 -25.12
CA GLY A 456 -14.65 11.32 -24.22
C GLY A 456 -13.19 11.54 -24.60
N ARG A 457 -12.85 12.70 -25.17
CA ARG A 457 -11.50 13.04 -25.66
C ARG A 457 -10.76 13.93 -24.66
N TRP A 458 -9.56 13.52 -24.28
CA TRP A 458 -8.69 14.24 -23.33
C TRP A 458 -7.68 15.19 -24.00
N HIS A 459 -7.80 15.34 -25.31
CA HIS A 459 -6.90 16.09 -26.19
C HIS A 459 -7.72 16.81 -27.27
N ARG A 460 -7.17 17.90 -27.82
CA ARG A 460 -7.82 18.74 -28.84
C ARG A 460 -7.88 18.06 -30.21
#